data_AF-A0A822EC06-F1
#
_entry.id   AF-A0A822EC06-F1
#
_cell.length_a   1.000
_cell.length_b   1.000
_cell.length_c   1.000
_cell.angle_alpha   90.00
_cell.angle_beta   90.00
_cell.angle_gamma   90.00
#
_symmetry.space_group_name_H-M   'P 1'
#
loop_
_entity.id
_entity.type
_entity.pdbx_description
1 polymer ?
#
loop_
_entity_poly.entity_id
_entity_poly.type
_entity_poly.pdbx_seq_one_letter_code
_entity_poly.pdbx_strand_id
1 'polypeptide(L)'
;KYSTGNWPQSVALGDFNNDIQLDIVIANKYDNTVSILLGYGNGCFTNQTTYSTGSQPWSVAVGDFNNDTNLDIVVANLHGNTVSVLIGYGNGSFANQTTYSTGAAPKFVAVGDFNNDTLLDIAVANNGDNTVSILLGYGDGSFANQTKYSTGSTPTAVAIDDFNNDNRLDIVVTNWNDNTMSILLGYGNGVFANQMTYSTGYSPSSVAVDDFNNDTRLDIVVTNNNEQSV
;
A
#
# COMPACT_ATOMS: atom_id res chain seq x y z
N LYS A 1 -23.00 8.20 13.32
CA LYS A 1 -21.74 7.52 13.73
C LYS A 1 -21.77 6.15 13.09
N TYR A 2 -20.89 5.88 12.13
CA TYR A 2 -20.78 4.57 11.50
C TYR A 2 -19.83 3.71 12.33
N SER A 3 -20.24 2.49 12.63
CA SER A 3 -19.42 1.54 13.36
C SER A 3 -18.43 0.91 12.39
N THR A 4 -17.14 0.96 12.72
CA THR A 4 -16.08 0.17 12.08
C THR A 4 -15.72 -1.00 12.98
N GLY A 5 -14.80 -1.87 12.54
CA GLY A 5 -14.20 -2.85 13.44
C GLY A 5 -13.27 -2.21 14.49
N ASN A 6 -12.68 -3.06 15.32
CA ASN A 6 -11.82 -2.68 16.44
C ASN A 6 -10.43 -2.25 15.97
N TRP A 7 -10.00 -1.08 16.44
CA TRP A 7 -8.67 -0.52 16.22
C TRP A 7 -8.34 -0.33 14.71
N PRO A 8 -9.11 0.52 14.00
CA PRO A 8 -8.85 0.79 12.59
C PRO A 8 -7.44 1.37 12.42
N GLN A 9 -6.71 0.91 11.40
CA GLN A 9 -5.31 1.33 11.15
C GLN A 9 -5.13 2.09 9.84
N SER A 10 -5.89 1.73 8.81
CA SER A 10 -5.76 2.30 7.48
C SER A 10 -7.12 2.38 6.81
N VAL A 11 -7.26 3.35 5.93
CA VAL A 11 -8.45 3.59 5.12
C VAL A 11 -8.02 3.80 3.67
N ALA A 12 -8.80 3.28 2.73
CA ALA A 12 -8.71 3.65 1.32
C ALA A 12 -10.12 3.95 0.79
N LEU A 13 -10.17 4.70 -0.30
CA LEU A 13 -11.41 5.12 -0.96
C LEU A 13 -11.46 4.56 -2.38
N GLY A 14 -12.66 4.26 -2.86
CA GLY A 14 -12.89 3.74 -4.21
C GLY A 14 -14.38 3.61 -4.48
N ASP A 15 -14.77 3.42 -5.74
CA ASP A 15 -16.13 3.02 -6.11
C ASP A 15 -16.15 1.49 -6.20
N PHE A 16 -16.61 0.81 -5.15
CA PHE A 16 -16.57 -0.66 -5.07
C PHE A 16 -17.85 -1.31 -5.65
N ASN A 17 -18.88 -0.52 -5.95
CA ASN A 17 -20.16 -0.98 -6.45
C ASN A 17 -20.58 -0.37 -7.81
N ASN A 18 -19.66 0.35 -8.46
CA ASN A 18 -19.82 0.98 -9.78
C ASN A 18 -20.99 1.97 -9.84
N ASP A 19 -21.23 2.71 -8.75
CA ASP A 19 -22.30 3.71 -8.67
C ASP A 19 -21.81 5.18 -8.71
N ILE A 20 -20.51 5.37 -8.98
CA ILE A 20 -19.79 6.65 -9.12
C ILE A 20 -19.66 7.41 -7.80
N GLN A 21 -20.12 6.84 -6.67
CA GLN A 21 -19.96 7.45 -5.35
C GLN A 21 -18.73 6.85 -4.66
N LEU A 22 -18.07 7.68 -3.86
CA LEU A 22 -16.93 7.23 -3.06
C LEU A 22 -17.40 6.35 -1.92
N ASP A 23 -16.91 5.12 -1.91
CA ASP A 23 -17.02 4.17 -0.82
C ASP A 23 -15.74 4.16 0.03
N ILE A 24 -15.79 3.41 1.14
CA ILE A 24 -14.69 3.31 2.10
C ILE A 24 -14.36 1.85 2.37
N VAL A 25 -13.06 1.51 2.34
CA VAL A 25 -12.50 0.28 2.94
C VAL A 25 -11.61 0.62 4.14
N ILE A 26 -11.74 -0.13 5.24
CA ILE A 26 -11.01 0.11 6.49
C ILE A 26 -10.39 -1.19 7.00
N ALA A 27 -9.08 -1.18 7.32
CA ALA A 27 -8.39 -2.30 7.96
C ALA A 27 -8.60 -2.29 9.49
N ASN A 28 -9.21 -3.35 10.04
CA ASN A 28 -9.56 -3.48 11.46
C ASN A 28 -8.58 -4.44 12.17
N LYS A 29 -7.55 -3.88 12.80
CA LYS A 29 -6.40 -4.64 13.31
C LYS A 29 -6.78 -5.77 14.27
N TYR A 30 -7.69 -5.53 15.23
CA TYR A 30 -7.99 -6.55 16.25
C TYR A 30 -9.11 -7.52 15.86
N ASP A 31 -9.81 -7.25 14.76
CA ASP A 31 -10.85 -8.15 14.25
C ASP A 31 -10.34 -9.06 13.12
N ASN A 32 -9.13 -8.80 12.59
CA ASN A 32 -8.59 -9.48 11.41
C ASN A 32 -9.55 -9.42 10.21
N THR A 33 -10.11 -8.23 9.98
CA THR A 33 -11.04 -7.97 8.88
C THR A 33 -10.73 -6.64 8.20
N VAL A 34 -11.27 -6.47 6.99
CA VAL A 34 -11.59 -5.15 6.45
C VAL A 34 -13.09 -4.90 6.53
N SER A 35 -13.49 -3.65 6.74
CA SER A 35 -14.86 -3.16 6.65
C SER A 35 -15.07 -2.38 5.36
N ILE A 36 -16.16 -2.66 4.65
CA ILE A 36 -16.62 -1.93 3.46
C ILE A 36 -17.87 -1.15 3.82
N LEU A 37 -17.87 0.15 3.54
CA LEU A 37 -19.01 1.04 3.72
C LEU A 37 -19.29 1.73 2.38
N LEU A 38 -20.45 1.45 1.79
CA LEU A 38 -20.83 2.02 0.50
C LEU A 38 -21.41 3.42 0.70
N GLY A 39 -20.98 4.37 -0.12
CA GLY A 39 -21.35 5.78 -0.07
C GLY A 39 -22.69 6.05 -0.73
N TYR A 40 -23.41 7.05 -0.20
CA TYR A 40 -24.60 7.61 -0.83
C TYR A 40 -24.33 8.95 -1.53
N GLY A 41 -23.06 9.30 -1.76
CA GLY A 41 -22.65 10.53 -2.46
C GLY A 41 -22.90 11.85 -1.69
N ASN A 42 -23.53 11.78 -0.52
CA ASN A 42 -23.89 12.92 0.32
C ASN A 42 -23.17 12.93 1.68
N GLY A 43 -22.09 12.16 1.80
CA GLY A 43 -21.33 11.95 3.04
C GLY A 43 -21.97 10.95 4.02
N CYS A 44 -23.09 10.32 3.65
CA CYS A 44 -23.64 9.19 4.37
C CYS A 44 -23.17 7.87 3.74
N PHE A 45 -23.14 6.81 4.56
CA PHE A 45 -22.70 5.48 4.16
C PHE A 45 -23.69 4.40 4.62
N THR A 46 -23.60 3.22 4.00
CA THR A 46 -24.28 2.00 4.47
C THR A 46 -23.69 1.50 5.80
N ASN A 47 -24.34 0.51 6.41
CA ASN A 47 -23.71 -0.26 7.47
C ASN A 47 -22.53 -1.06 6.91
N GLN A 48 -21.49 -1.25 7.73
CA GLN A 48 -20.33 -2.01 7.32
C GLN A 48 -20.67 -3.45 6.93
N THR A 49 -20.05 -3.93 5.85
CA THR A 49 -19.90 -5.35 5.54
C THR A 49 -18.43 -5.73 5.75
N THR A 50 -18.16 -6.85 6.41
CA THR A 50 -16.79 -7.23 6.78
C THR A 50 -16.29 -8.44 6.03
N TYR A 51 -15.02 -8.42 5.64
CA TYR A 51 -14.33 -9.55 5.00
C TYR A 51 -13.08 -9.92 5.80
N SER A 52 -12.84 -11.21 5.96
CA SER A 52 -11.67 -11.72 6.70
C SER A 52 -10.37 -11.41 5.97
N THR A 53 -9.36 -11.00 6.73
CA THR A 53 -7.98 -10.81 6.28
C THR A 53 -7.04 -11.79 6.97
N GLY A 54 -5.72 -11.60 6.81
CA GLY A 54 -4.73 -12.22 7.69
C GLY A 54 -4.69 -11.55 9.06
N SER A 55 -3.70 -11.95 9.87
CA SER A 55 -3.59 -11.50 11.27
C SER A 55 -3.04 -10.07 11.38
N GLN A 56 -3.75 -9.24 12.14
CA GLN A 56 -3.45 -7.83 12.39
C GLN A 56 -3.28 -7.00 11.10
N PRO A 57 -4.34 -6.81 10.30
CA PRO A 57 -4.28 -5.98 9.12
C PRO A 57 -3.91 -4.54 9.51
N TRP A 58 -2.95 -3.95 8.79
CA TRP A 58 -2.35 -2.67 9.14
C TRP A 58 -2.52 -1.60 8.07
N SER A 59 -2.32 -1.96 6.81
CA SER A 59 -2.39 -1.05 5.66
C SER A 59 -3.26 -1.67 4.58
N VAL A 60 -4.03 -0.83 3.89
CA VAL A 60 -4.92 -1.23 2.79
C VAL A 60 -4.66 -0.35 1.57
N ALA A 61 -4.61 -0.96 0.40
CA ALA A 61 -4.61 -0.31 -0.90
C ALA A 61 -5.64 -0.98 -1.82
N VAL A 62 -6.02 -0.28 -2.89
CA VAL A 62 -7.05 -0.72 -3.84
C VAL A 62 -6.57 -0.52 -5.27
N GLY A 63 -7.08 -1.35 -6.18
CA GLY A 63 -6.74 -1.35 -7.61
C GLY A 63 -7.40 -2.51 -8.32
N ASP A 64 -7.39 -2.53 -9.64
CA ASP A 64 -7.87 -3.66 -10.46
C ASP A 64 -6.71 -4.66 -10.64
N PHE A 65 -6.70 -5.75 -9.88
CA PHE A 65 -5.62 -6.76 -9.92
C PHE A 65 -5.92 -7.91 -10.88
N ASN A 66 -7.15 -7.99 -11.42
CA ASN A 66 -7.61 -9.07 -12.29
C ASN A 66 -8.12 -8.61 -13.68
N ASN A 67 -7.95 -7.33 -14.01
CA ASN A 67 -8.36 -6.67 -15.24
C ASN A 67 -9.86 -6.81 -15.55
N ASP A 68 -10.71 -6.85 -14.53
CA ASP A 68 -12.16 -6.93 -14.70
C ASP A 68 -12.88 -5.58 -14.56
N THR A 69 -12.10 -4.50 -14.40
CA THR A 69 -12.51 -3.10 -14.20
C THR A 69 -13.16 -2.79 -12.85
N ASN A 70 -13.32 -3.78 -11.96
CA ASN A 70 -13.78 -3.54 -10.60
C ASN A 70 -12.59 -3.34 -9.67
N LEU A 71 -12.79 -2.54 -8.62
CA LEU A 71 -11.77 -2.36 -7.61
C LEU A 71 -11.66 -3.60 -6.70
N ASP A 72 -10.45 -4.10 -6.61
CA ASP A 72 -10.02 -5.11 -5.65
C ASP A 72 -9.31 -4.46 -4.46
N ILE A 73 -9.02 -5.28 -3.44
CA ILE A 73 -8.38 -4.83 -2.19
C ILE A 73 -7.13 -5.66 -1.92
N VAL A 74 -6.05 -4.99 -1.55
CA VAL A 74 -4.86 -5.61 -0.95
C VAL A 74 -4.62 -5.09 0.46
N VAL A 75 -4.30 -5.99 1.40
CA VAL A 75 -4.12 -5.67 2.82
C VAL A 75 -2.83 -6.25 3.36
N ALA A 76 -1.97 -5.43 3.96
CA ALA A 76 -0.79 -5.89 4.69
C ALA A 76 -1.17 -6.43 6.08
N ASN A 77 -0.82 -7.68 6.37
CA ASN A 77 -1.14 -8.36 7.63
C ASN A 77 0.09 -8.46 8.53
N LEU A 78 0.24 -7.49 9.43
CA LEU A 78 1.45 -7.30 10.23
C LEU A 78 1.89 -8.58 10.96
N HIS A 79 0.98 -9.30 11.61
CA HIS A 79 1.35 -10.50 12.36
C HIS A 79 1.29 -11.78 11.50
N GLY A 80 0.66 -11.70 10.33
CA GLY A 80 0.57 -12.81 9.38
C GLY A 80 1.82 -13.01 8.52
N ASN A 81 2.67 -11.98 8.38
CA ASN A 81 3.76 -11.95 7.39
C ASN A 81 3.26 -12.23 5.95
N THR A 82 2.07 -11.71 5.65
CA THR A 82 1.41 -11.86 4.37
C THR A 82 0.74 -10.57 3.94
N VAL A 83 0.42 -10.48 2.65
CA VAL A 83 -0.69 -9.66 2.17
C VAL A 83 -1.91 -10.54 1.89
N SER A 84 -3.10 -9.98 2.08
CA SER A 84 -4.38 -10.56 1.64
C SER A 84 -4.88 -9.80 0.42
N VAL A 85 -5.27 -10.51 -0.63
CA VAL A 85 -5.92 -9.96 -1.83
C VAL A 85 -7.36 -10.43 -1.87
N LEU A 86 -8.31 -9.50 -2.03
CA LEU A 86 -9.74 -9.75 -2.11
C LEU A 86 -10.25 -9.19 -3.44
N ILE A 87 -10.72 -10.07 -4.31
CA ILE A 87 -11.25 -9.70 -5.63
C ILE A 87 -12.66 -9.14 -5.51
N GLY A 88 -12.90 -7.96 -6.06
CA GLY A 88 -14.18 -7.27 -6.08
C GLY A 88 -15.09 -7.79 -7.20
N TYR A 89 -16.38 -7.89 -6.92
CA TYR A 89 -17.39 -8.27 -7.93
C TYR A 89 -18.10 -7.06 -8.54
N GLY A 90 -17.65 -5.83 -8.24
CA GLY A 90 -18.24 -4.60 -8.80
C GLY A 90 -19.63 -4.24 -8.28
N ASN A 91 -20.09 -4.88 -7.21
CA ASN A 91 -21.39 -4.64 -6.59
C ASN A 91 -21.27 -4.37 -5.08
N GLY A 92 -20.07 -4.00 -4.62
CA GLY A 92 -19.74 -3.80 -3.21
C GLY A 92 -19.42 -5.09 -2.45
N SER A 93 -19.44 -6.26 -3.12
CA SER A 93 -19.05 -7.53 -2.52
C SER A 93 -17.74 -8.08 -3.07
N PHE A 94 -17.06 -8.89 -2.25
CA PHE A 94 -15.72 -9.41 -2.53
C PHE A 94 -15.65 -10.93 -2.37
N ALA A 95 -14.72 -11.54 -3.10
CA ALA A 95 -14.31 -12.92 -2.90
C ALA A 95 -13.62 -13.11 -1.53
N ASN A 96 -13.47 -14.37 -1.12
CA ASN A 96 -12.61 -14.70 0.01
C ASN A 96 -11.16 -14.33 -0.28
N GLN A 97 -10.43 -13.93 0.75
CA GLN A 97 -9.01 -13.59 0.61
C GLN A 97 -8.18 -14.73 0.03
N THR A 98 -7.23 -14.37 -0.82
CA THR A 98 -6.04 -15.17 -1.13
C THR A 98 -4.83 -14.50 -0.48
N THR A 99 -3.92 -15.28 0.10
CA THR A 99 -2.77 -14.73 0.82
C THR A 99 -1.46 -15.03 0.12
N TYR A 100 -0.55 -14.04 0.15
CA TYR A 100 0.79 -14.15 -0.40
C TYR A 100 1.82 -13.80 0.67
N SER A 101 2.91 -14.56 0.72
CA SER A 101 3.96 -14.35 1.72
C SER A 101 4.77 -13.10 1.44
N THR A 102 5.06 -12.32 2.49
CA THR A 102 5.90 -11.11 2.44
C THR A 102 7.14 -11.29 3.32
N GLY A 103 7.86 -10.19 3.60
CA GLY A 103 8.80 -10.14 4.70
C GLY A 103 8.11 -10.08 6.06
N ALA A 104 8.93 -10.01 7.10
CA ALA A 104 8.45 -10.01 8.47
C ALA A 104 7.79 -8.68 8.84
N ALA A 105 6.65 -8.74 9.52
CA ALA A 105 5.88 -7.59 9.97
C ALA A 105 5.59 -6.56 8.85
N PRO A 106 4.85 -6.94 7.80
CA PRO A 106 4.47 -6.04 6.72
C PRO A 106 3.59 -4.92 7.28
N LYS A 107 4.03 -3.67 7.08
CA LYS A 107 3.44 -2.49 7.74
C LYS A 107 2.73 -1.56 6.77
N PHE A 108 3.19 -1.49 5.52
CA PHE A 108 2.60 -0.64 4.51
C PHE A 108 2.57 -1.36 3.17
N VAL A 109 1.47 -1.21 2.44
CA VAL A 109 1.30 -1.73 1.07
C VAL A 109 1.04 -0.59 0.10
N ALA A 110 1.69 -0.64 -1.05
CA ALA A 110 1.47 0.23 -2.19
C ALA A 110 1.42 -0.60 -3.46
N VAL A 111 0.82 -0.06 -4.52
CA VAL A 111 0.59 -0.78 -5.79
C VAL A 111 0.99 0.09 -6.98
N GLY A 112 1.44 -0.56 -8.05
CA GLY A 112 1.89 0.09 -9.29
C GLY A 112 2.40 -0.94 -10.29
N ASP A 113 2.58 -0.55 -11.55
CA ASP A 113 3.16 -1.41 -12.59
C ASP A 113 4.70 -1.27 -12.58
N PHE A 114 5.40 -2.20 -11.92
CA PHE A 114 6.85 -2.13 -11.75
C PHE A 114 7.63 -2.79 -12.90
N ASN A 115 6.94 -3.48 -13.80
CA ASN A 115 7.55 -4.27 -14.88
C ASN A 115 7.09 -3.85 -16.29
N ASN A 116 6.29 -2.78 -16.39
CA ASN A 116 5.71 -2.21 -17.60
C ASN A 116 4.86 -3.19 -18.41
N ASP A 117 4.17 -4.12 -17.75
CA ASP A 117 3.26 -5.07 -18.41
C ASP A 117 1.78 -4.65 -18.35
N THR A 118 1.50 -3.46 -17.80
CA THR A 118 0.18 -2.85 -17.58
C THR A 118 -0.67 -3.54 -16.49
N LEU A 119 -0.09 -4.45 -15.72
CA LEU A 119 -0.73 -5.14 -14.61
C LEU A 119 -0.28 -4.50 -13.29
N LEU A 120 -1.17 -4.45 -12.31
CA LEU A 120 -0.82 -3.95 -11.00
C LEU A 120 0.02 -4.97 -10.22
N ASP A 121 1.18 -4.52 -9.76
CA ASP A 121 2.05 -5.23 -8.83
C ASP A 121 1.89 -4.68 -7.41
N ILE A 122 2.49 -5.37 -6.43
CA ILE A 122 2.45 -5.00 -5.02
C ILE A 122 3.85 -4.76 -4.47
N ALA A 123 4.04 -3.62 -3.79
CA ALA A 123 5.19 -3.33 -2.96
C ALA A 123 4.80 -3.28 -1.46
N VAL A 124 5.57 -3.95 -0.61
CA VAL A 124 5.28 -4.07 0.83
C VAL A 124 6.48 -3.71 1.68
N ALA A 125 6.38 -2.68 2.52
CA ALA A 125 7.40 -2.38 3.52
C ALA A 125 7.30 -3.35 4.71
N ASN A 126 8.36 -4.13 4.92
CA ASN A 126 8.45 -5.16 5.95
C ASN A 126 9.27 -4.65 7.13
N ASN A 127 8.57 -4.24 8.18
CA ASN A 127 9.16 -3.57 9.32
C ASN A 127 10.10 -4.47 10.13
N GLY A 128 9.82 -5.77 10.16
CA GLY A 128 10.47 -6.75 11.03
C GLY A 128 11.76 -7.35 10.47
N ASP A 129 11.99 -7.25 9.16
CA ASP A 129 13.22 -7.75 8.51
C ASP A 129 13.96 -6.70 7.67
N ASN A 130 13.54 -5.42 7.74
CA ASN A 130 14.19 -4.29 7.05
C ASN A 130 14.26 -4.48 5.53
N THR A 131 13.14 -4.89 4.94
CA THR A 131 13.03 -5.07 3.50
C THR A 131 11.79 -4.41 2.91
N VAL A 132 11.79 -4.23 1.59
CA VAL A 132 10.58 -4.12 0.79
C VAL A 132 10.41 -5.40 -0.03
N SER A 133 9.22 -5.98 -0.02
CA SER A 133 8.84 -7.11 -0.88
C SER A 133 8.13 -6.60 -2.13
N ILE A 134 8.50 -7.13 -3.29
CA ILE A 134 7.82 -6.90 -4.57
C ILE A 134 7.17 -8.19 -5.02
N LEU A 135 5.87 -8.15 -5.31
CA LEU A 135 5.10 -9.28 -5.84
C LEU A 135 4.52 -8.82 -7.19
N LEU A 136 4.96 -9.46 -8.28
CA LEU A 136 4.49 -9.12 -9.62
C LEU A 136 3.12 -9.75 -9.88
N GLY A 137 2.18 -8.97 -10.42
CA GLY A 137 0.84 -9.41 -10.75
C GLY A 137 0.81 -10.21 -12.05
N TYR A 138 -0.12 -11.16 -12.14
CA TYR A 138 -0.41 -11.89 -13.38
C TYR A 138 -1.68 -11.39 -14.07
N GLY A 139 -2.36 -10.38 -13.49
CA GLY A 139 -3.54 -9.75 -14.09
C GLY A 139 -4.80 -10.62 -14.04
N ASP A 140 -4.80 -11.67 -13.22
CA ASP A 140 -5.94 -12.54 -12.94
C ASP A 140 -6.26 -12.59 -11.43
N GLY A 141 -5.72 -11.62 -10.67
CA GLY A 141 -5.79 -11.58 -9.20
C GLY A 141 -4.72 -12.43 -8.50
N SER A 142 -3.87 -13.14 -9.27
CA SER A 142 -2.74 -13.89 -8.73
C SER A 142 -1.40 -13.17 -8.87
N PHE A 143 -0.46 -13.52 -7.99
CA PHE A 143 0.84 -12.86 -7.89
C PHE A 143 1.99 -13.85 -7.84
N ALA A 144 3.13 -13.45 -8.36
CA ALA A 144 4.39 -14.16 -8.22
C ALA A 144 4.87 -14.20 -6.75
N ASN A 145 5.80 -15.10 -6.47
CA ASN A 145 6.50 -15.11 -5.19
C ASN A 145 7.26 -13.79 -5.00
N GLN A 146 7.33 -13.32 -3.76
CA GLN A 146 8.03 -12.10 -3.42
C GLN A 146 9.52 -12.11 -3.83
N THR A 147 9.99 -10.98 -4.33
CA THR A 147 11.40 -10.61 -4.35
C THR A 147 11.64 -9.57 -3.27
N LYS A 148 12.72 -9.71 -2.49
CA LYS A 148 13.02 -8.79 -1.39
C LYS A 148 14.20 -7.89 -1.72
N TYR A 149 14.09 -6.63 -1.32
CA TYR A 149 15.18 -5.65 -1.38
C TYR A 149 15.41 -5.07 0.00
N SER A 150 16.67 -4.91 0.38
CA SER A 150 17.03 -4.31 1.68
C SER A 150 16.70 -2.82 1.72
N THR A 151 16.19 -2.37 2.86
CA THR A 151 15.96 -0.96 3.19
C THR A 151 16.84 -0.56 4.38
N GLY A 152 16.64 0.64 4.93
CA GLY A 152 17.06 0.96 6.30
C GLY A 152 16.18 0.26 7.36
N SER A 153 16.48 0.53 8.62
CA SER A 153 15.83 -0.10 9.77
C SER A 153 14.39 0.34 9.97
N THR A 154 13.51 -0.64 10.18
CA THR A 154 12.11 -0.43 10.57
C THR A 154 11.37 0.42 9.52
N PRO A 155 11.29 -0.05 8.26
CA PRO A 155 10.58 0.66 7.20
C PRO A 155 9.09 0.82 7.55
N THR A 156 8.49 1.96 7.22
CA THR A 156 7.13 2.31 7.68
C THR A 156 6.15 2.77 6.62
N ALA A 157 6.62 3.37 5.54
CA ALA A 157 5.77 3.86 4.45
C ALA A 157 6.49 3.65 3.12
N VAL A 158 5.70 3.57 2.04
CA VAL A 158 6.17 3.40 0.67
C VAL A 158 5.50 4.47 -0.19
N ALA A 159 6.29 5.16 -1.01
CA ALA A 159 5.80 5.94 -2.14
C ALA A 159 6.41 5.38 -3.44
N ILE A 160 5.65 5.49 -4.52
CA ILE A 160 5.99 4.94 -5.83
C ILE A 160 5.83 6.08 -6.83
N ASP A 161 6.88 6.35 -7.60
CA ASP A 161 6.85 7.25 -8.75
C ASP A 161 8.17 7.17 -9.54
N ASP A 162 8.30 7.88 -10.66
CA ASP A 162 9.56 8.00 -11.41
C ASP A 162 10.46 9.13 -10.86
N PHE A 163 11.27 8.82 -9.84
CA PHE A 163 12.11 9.84 -9.17
C PHE A 163 13.32 10.28 -9.98
N ASN A 164 13.64 9.56 -11.06
CA ASN A 164 14.83 9.82 -11.86
C ASN A 164 14.54 10.25 -13.31
N ASN A 165 13.26 10.34 -13.68
CA ASN A 165 12.73 10.71 -15.00
C ASN A 165 13.14 9.74 -16.13
N ASP A 166 13.19 8.42 -15.84
CA ASP A 166 13.47 7.39 -16.85
C ASP A 166 12.24 6.59 -17.31
N ASN A 167 11.06 7.08 -16.95
CA ASN A 167 9.73 6.52 -17.20
C ASN A 167 9.53 5.12 -16.60
N ARG A 168 10.15 4.84 -15.45
CA ARG A 168 9.98 3.60 -14.71
C ARG A 168 9.66 3.91 -13.25
N LEU A 169 8.78 3.12 -12.67
CA LEU A 169 8.43 3.29 -11.27
C LEU A 169 9.61 2.92 -10.38
N ASP A 170 10.02 3.88 -9.57
CA ASP A 170 10.97 3.75 -8.48
C ASP A 170 10.21 3.67 -7.14
N ILE A 171 10.93 3.29 -6.08
CA ILE A 171 10.35 3.13 -4.74
C ILE A 171 11.10 3.98 -3.72
N VAL A 172 10.36 4.78 -2.95
CA VAL A 172 10.86 5.48 -1.76
C VAL A 172 10.28 4.83 -0.52
N VAL A 173 11.13 4.54 0.47
CA VAL A 173 10.75 3.93 1.75
C VAL A 173 11.28 4.76 2.91
N THR A 174 10.43 5.13 3.87
CA THR A 174 10.88 5.79 5.11
C THR A 174 11.34 4.76 6.14
N ASN A 175 12.50 4.98 6.75
CA ASN A 175 13.13 4.10 7.75
C ASN A 175 13.11 4.76 9.13
N TRP A 176 12.14 4.36 9.95
CA TRP A 176 11.86 5.03 11.21
C TRP A 176 13.04 5.07 12.18
N ASN A 177 13.73 3.95 12.37
CA ASN A 177 14.76 3.84 13.40
C ASN A 177 16.10 4.44 12.96
N ASP A 178 16.35 4.50 11.64
CA ASP A 178 17.60 5.05 11.10
C ASP A 178 17.53 6.56 10.85
N ASN A 179 16.33 7.17 10.92
CA ASN A 179 16.10 8.58 10.51
C ASN A 179 16.56 8.83 9.07
N THR A 180 16.22 7.88 8.19
CA THR A 180 16.57 7.94 6.77
C THR A 180 15.37 7.57 5.91
N MET A 181 15.50 7.82 4.62
CA MET A 181 14.71 7.18 3.58
C MET A 181 15.62 6.40 2.63
N SER A 182 15.08 5.32 2.07
CA SER A 182 15.70 4.49 1.04
C SER A 182 15.04 4.81 -0.30
N ILE A 183 15.82 4.98 -1.37
CA ILE A 183 15.33 5.05 -2.75
C ILE A 183 15.86 3.84 -3.51
N LEU A 184 14.97 3.06 -4.12
CA LEU A 184 15.28 1.91 -4.94
C LEU A 184 14.84 2.24 -6.38
N LEU A 185 15.79 2.38 -7.29
CA LEU A 185 15.47 2.69 -8.69
C LEU A 185 15.00 1.45 -9.43
N GLY A 186 13.88 1.55 -10.14
CA GLY A 186 13.29 0.48 -10.92
C GLY A 186 13.98 0.35 -12.27
N TYR A 187 14.23 -0.89 -12.71
CA TYR A 187 14.69 -1.15 -14.07
C TYR A 187 13.54 -1.31 -15.07
N GLY A 188 12.29 -1.26 -14.60
CA GLY A 188 11.07 -1.39 -15.42
C GLY A 188 10.80 -2.80 -15.91
N ASN A 189 11.32 -3.80 -15.20
CA ASN A 189 11.10 -5.24 -15.44
C ASN A 189 10.83 -5.99 -14.13
N GLY A 190 10.35 -5.26 -13.10
CA GLY A 190 10.14 -5.79 -11.75
C GLY A 190 11.41 -5.94 -10.91
N VAL A 191 12.58 -5.58 -11.45
CA VAL A 191 13.85 -5.59 -10.72
C VAL A 191 14.23 -4.17 -10.32
N PHE A 192 14.72 -4.03 -9.08
CA PHE A 192 15.20 -2.76 -8.53
C PHE A 192 16.71 -2.78 -8.26
N ALA A 193 17.32 -1.60 -8.32
CA ALA A 193 18.67 -1.37 -7.85
C ALA A 193 18.78 -1.52 -6.32
N ASN A 194 20.00 -1.64 -5.81
CA ASN A 194 20.24 -1.54 -4.38
C ASN A 194 19.82 -0.16 -3.88
N GLN A 195 19.34 -0.10 -2.63
CA GLN A 195 18.93 1.15 -2.01
C GLN A 195 20.04 2.22 -2.03
N MET A 196 19.62 3.45 -2.33
CA MET A 196 20.33 4.66 -1.96
C MET A 196 19.69 5.25 -0.71
N THR A 197 20.50 5.69 0.25
CA THR A 197 20.00 6.18 1.54
C THR A 197 20.20 7.68 1.67
N TYR A 198 19.15 8.38 2.12
CA TYR A 198 19.16 9.82 2.38
C TYR A 198 18.71 10.08 3.82
N SER A 199 19.36 11.02 4.51
CA SER A 199 18.93 11.42 5.85
C SER A 199 17.61 12.19 5.80
N THR A 200 16.77 11.95 6.80
CA THR A 200 15.53 12.70 7.03
C THR A 200 15.58 13.38 8.40
N GLY A 201 14.46 13.93 8.86
CA GLY A 201 14.26 14.22 10.28
C GLY A 201 14.03 12.96 11.11
N TYR A 202 13.74 13.15 12.40
CA TYR A 202 13.63 12.05 13.35
C TYR A 202 12.36 11.22 13.18
N SER A 203 12.52 9.91 13.09
CA SER A 203 11.43 8.95 13.02
C SER A 203 10.44 9.26 11.90
N PRO A 204 10.90 9.21 10.63
CA PRO A 204 10.03 9.45 9.48
C PRO A 204 8.90 8.42 9.45
N SER A 205 7.67 8.90 9.30
CA SER A 205 6.45 8.11 9.50
C SER A 205 5.60 7.97 8.25
N SER A 206 5.61 8.98 7.37
CA SER A 206 4.89 8.99 6.10
C SER A 206 5.73 9.68 5.03
N VAL A 207 5.45 9.36 3.77
CA VAL A 207 6.03 10.01 2.59
C VAL A 207 4.91 10.35 1.61
N ALA A 208 5.01 11.52 0.98
CA ALA A 208 4.17 11.96 -0.13
C ALA A 208 5.06 12.47 -1.26
N VAL A 209 4.59 12.33 -2.49
CA VAL A 209 5.34 12.66 -3.70
C VAL A 209 4.42 13.43 -4.64
N ASP A 210 4.89 14.57 -5.12
CA ASP A 210 4.24 15.40 -6.14
C ASP A 210 5.26 16.45 -6.63
N ASP A 211 4.96 17.18 -7.70
CA ASP A 211 5.70 18.39 -8.08
C ASP A 211 5.20 19.57 -7.22
N PHE A 212 5.72 19.67 -5.97
CA PHE A 212 5.28 20.69 -5.02
C PHE A 212 5.79 22.09 -5.36
N ASN A 213 6.83 22.20 -6.19
CA ASN A 213 7.46 23.47 -6.55
C ASN A 213 7.20 23.94 -8.00
N ASN A 214 6.51 23.13 -8.81
CA ASN A 214 6.19 23.32 -10.23
C ASN A 214 7.43 23.38 -11.16
N ASP A 215 8.50 22.63 -10.86
CA ASP A 215 9.70 22.54 -11.72
C ASP A 215 9.71 21.32 -12.65
N THR A 216 8.60 20.59 -12.73
CA THR A 216 8.41 19.35 -13.50
C THR A 216 9.26 18.17 -13.02
N ARG A 217 9.84 18.27 -11.83
CA ARG A 217 10.49 17.17 -11.13
C ARG A 217 9.69 16.83 -9.88
N LEU A 218 9.64 15.55 -9.56
CA LEU A 218 8.96 15.12 -8.34
C LEU A 218 9.76 15.53 -7.10
N ASP A 219 9.05 16.13 -6.17
CA ASP A 219 9.50 16.45 -4.83
C ASP A 219 9.03 15.36 -3.86
N ILE A 220 9.85 15.06 -2.84
CA ILE A 220 9.53 14.11 -1.79
C ILE A 220 9.31 14.87 -0.48
N VAL A 221 8.13 14.72 0.13
CA VAL A 221 7.80 15.26 1.45
C VAL A 221 7.71 14.12 2.45
N VAL A 222 8.45 14.23 3.55
CA VAL A 222 8.47 13.23 4.63
C VAL A 222 7.96 13.87 5.91
N THR A 223 7.01 13.21 6.59
CA THR A 223 6.56 13.64 7.92
C THR A 223 7.34 12.91 9.01
N ASN A 224 7.80 13.65 10.02
CA ASN A 224 8.63 13.14 11.12
C ASN A 224 7.88 13.28 12.44
N ASN A 225 7.94 12.26 13.31
CA ASN A 225 7.13 12.25 14.53
C ASN A 225 7.69 13.08 15.70
N ASN A 226 8.91 13.62 15.57
CA ASN A 226 9.58 14.36 16.64
C ASN A 226 10.14 15.72 16.22
N GLU A 227 9.65 16.32 15.13
CA GLU A 227 9.97 17.71 14.83
C GLU A 227 9.01 18.64 15.58
N GLN A 228 9.46 19.15 16.73
CA GLN A 228 9.12 20.53 17.09
C GLN A 228 9.97 21.41 16.19
N SER A 229 9.43 21.83 15.04
CA SER A 229 10.02 22.92 14.29
C SER A 229 9.90 24.21 15.12
N VAL A 230 11.04 24.86 15.38
CA VAL A 230 11.13 26.26 15.80
C VAL A 230 11.51 27.07 14.58
#